data_AF-A0A6B8RLV0-F1
#
_entry.id   AF-A0A6B8RLV0-F1
#
_cell.length_a   1.000
_cell.length_b   1.000
_cell.length_c   1.000
_cell.angle_alpha   90.00
_cell.angle_beta   90.00
_cell.angle_gamma   90.00
#
_symmetry.space_group_name_H-M   'P 1'
#
loop_
_entity.id
_entity.type
_entity.pdbx_description
1 polymer ?
#
loop_
_entity_poly.entity_id
_entity_poly.type
_entity_poly.pdbx_seq_one_letter_code
_entity_poly.pdbx_strand_id
1 'polypeptide(L)'
;MDFILYIIGYFIIAVAVLYGFGVNKNLTSSDLSIIVNMIIGGVFFLAMGKIVEVLVKIEKKLPERLITNEFSNIEFFVKSNDFEVYDSSNETYQYFILDGNEFIQARVFKNYLEANESSFIYRLPNRGEIKLTVYKEYSQLADMFSKNNIIFVKLSSLNISLIRQGNDIRLRYL
;
A
#
# COMPACT_ATOMS: atom_id res chain seq x y z
N MET A 1 2.74 -6.40 -18.17
CA MET A 1 1.86 -5.57 -19.04
C MET A 1 2.72 -4.90 -20.12
N ASP A 2 3.80 -4.25 -19.70
CA ASP A 2 5.02 -3.96 -20.47
C ASP A 2 5.39 -4.97 -21.58
N PHE A 3 5.50 -6.27 -21.28
CA PHE A 3 5.92 -7.28 -22.26
C PHE A 3 4.95 -7.42 -23.45
N ILE A 4 3.66 -7.19 -23.23
CA ILE A 4 2.61 -7.33 -24.26
C ILE A 4 2.70 -6.18 -25.27
N LEU A 5 3.00 -4.96 -24.82
CA LEU A 5 3.16 -3.79 -25.71
C LEU A 5 4.34 -3.95 -26.66
N TYR A 6 5.44 -4.55 -26.18
CA TYR A 6 6.60 -4.85 -27.03
C TYR A 6 6.26 -5.89 -28.10
N ILE A 7 5.56 -6.97 -27.73
CA ILE A 7 5.15 -8.02 -28.68
C ILE A 7 4.25 -7.43 -29.78
N ILE A 8 3.26 -6.62 -29.39
CA ILE A 8 2.34 -5.99 -30.35
C ILE A 8 3.12 -5.05 -31.29
N GLY A 9 4.04 -4.24 -30.76
CA GLY A 9 4.87 -3.34 -31.56
C GLY A 9 5.72 -4.08 -32.61
N TYR A 10 6.44 -5.13 -32.19
CA TYR A 10 7.23 -5.95 -33.12
C TYR A 10 6.37 -6.68 -34.15
N PHE A 11 5.20 -7.17 -33.75
CA PHE A 11 4.27 -7.84 -34.65
C PHE A 11 3.77 -6.90 -35.76
N ILE A 12 3.36 -5.67 -35.41
CA ILE A 12 2.91 -4.67 -36.39
C ILE A 12 4.03 -4.35 -37.40
N ILE A 13 5.26 -4.17 -36.93
CA ILE A 13 6.41 -3.90 -37.81
C ILE A 13 6.68 -5.10 -38.73
N ALA A 14 6.65 -6.33 -38.19
CA ALA A 14 6.86 -7.53 -38.98
C ALA A 14 5.79 -7.69 -40.08
N VAL A 15 4.53 -7.42 -39.76
CA VAL A 15 3.43 -7.43 -40.75
C VAL A 15 3.64 -6.35 -41.81
N ALA A 16 4.04 -5.14 -41.44
CA ALA A 16 4.32 -4.06 -42.38
C ALA A 16 5.46 -4.41 -43.36
N VAL A 17 6.53 -5.03 -42.84
CA VAL A 17 7.68 -5.48 -43.65
C VAL A 17 7.27 -6.61 -44.60
N LEU A 18 6.56 -7.63 -44.10
CA LEU A 18 6.05 -8.73 -44.92
C LEU A 18 5.07 -8.24 -46.00
N TYR A 19 4.20 -7.29 -45.66
CA TYR A 19 3.30 -6.65 -46.62
C TYR A 19 4.10 -5.92 -47.71
N GLY A 20 5.13 -5.14 -47.34
CA GLY A 20 5.99 -4.46 -48.30
C GLY A 20 6.70 -5.42 -49.27
N PHE A 21 7.21 -6.56 -48.78
CA PHE A 21 7.83 -7.58 -49.64
C PHE A 21 6.81 -8.38 -50.48
N GLY A 22 5.58 -8.54 -49.99
CA GLY A 22 4.51 -9.26 -50.69
C GLY A 22 3.92 -8.49 -51.87
N VAL A 23 3.84 -7.15 -51.76
CA VAL A 23 3.32 -6.26 -52.82
C VAL A 23 4.42 -5.95 -53.85
N ASN A 24 5.03 -6.97 -54.42
CA ASN A 24 6.34 -6.84 -55.06
C ASN A 24 6.33 -6.31 -56.52
N LYS A 25 5.20 -5.78 -57.04
CA LYS A 25 5.16 -5.28 -58.45
C LYS A 25 4.33 -4.03 -58.74
N ASN A 26 3.48 -3.53 -57.84
CA ASN A 26 2.67 -2.31 -58.07
C ASN A 26 2.39 -1.59 -56.74
N LEU A 27 3.43 -1.15 -56.03
CA LEU A 27 3.22 -0.29 -54.86
C LEU A 27 2.63 1.04 -55.30
N THR A 28 1.39 1.31 -54.91
CA THR A 28 0.79 2.62 -55.07
C THR A 28 1.28 3.55 -53.95
N SER A 29 1.09 4.87 -54.13
CA SER A 29 1.35 5.84 -53.07
C SER A 29 0.52 5.56 -51.81
N SER A 30 -0.67 4.97 -51.96
CA SER A 30 -1.53 4.54 -50.85
C SER A 30 -0.87 3.42 -50.04
N ASP A 31 -0.32 2.39 -50.70
CA ASP A 31 0.30 1.26 -50.01
C ASP A 31 1.54 1.67 -49.22
N LEU A 32 2.35 2.57 -49.80
CA LEU A 32 3.48 3.17 -49.11
C LEU A 32 3.04 3.94 -47.86
N SER A 33 1.95 4.71 -47.94
CA SER A 33 1.43 5.44 -46.78
C SER A 33 0.97 4.49 -45.66
N ILE A 34 0.36 3.35 -46.02
CA ILE A 34 -0.07 2.34 -45.06
C ILE A 34 1.14 1.71 -44.37
N ILE A 35 2.16 1.31 -45.13
CA ILE A 35 3.40 0.73 -44.58
C ILE A 35 4.07 1.71 -43.62
N VAL A 36 4.22 2.97 -44.02
CA VAL A 36 4.82 4.01 -43.17
C VAL A 36 4.02 4.20 -41.89
N ASN A 37 2.69 4.29 -41.97
CA ASN A 37 1.84 4.44 -40.79
C ASN A 37 1.90 3.22 -39.86
N MET A 38 1.99 2.00 -40.39
CA MET A 38 2.15 0.79 -39.59
C MET A 38 3.51 0.77 -38.88
N ILE A 39 4.60 1.14 -39.56
CA ILE A 39 5.92 1.23 -38.95
C ILE A 39 5.93 2.28 -37.83
N ILE A 40 5.37 3.47 -38.08
CA ILE A 40 5.26 4.53 -37.07
C ILE A 40 4.44 4.05 -35.88
N GLY A 41 3.30 3.40 -36.10
CA GLY A 41 2.45 2.85 -35.05
C GLY A 41 3.19 1.78 -34.23
N GLY A 42 3.91 0.87 -34.89
CA GLY A 42 4.72 -0.14 -34.21
C GLY A 42 5.81 0.47 -33.33
N VAL A 43 6.55 1.46 -33.85
CA VAL A 43 7.57 2.20 -33.08
C VAL A 43 6.96 2.94 -31.90
N PHE A 44 5.76 3.52 -32.06
CA PHE A 44 5.03 4.19 -30.98
C PHE A 44 4.71 3.22 -29.83
N PHE A 45 4.22 2.00 -30.13
CA PHE A 45 3.96 1.00 -29.10
C PHE A 45 5.23 0.53 -28.38
N LEU A 46 6.34 0.37 -29.11
CA LEU A 46 7.64 0.07 -28.50
C LEU A 46 8.09 1.19 -27.55
N ALA A 47 7.95 2.45 -27.96
CA ALA A 47 8.28 3.61 -27.14
C ALA A 47 7.40 3.69 -25.88
N MET A 48 6.10 3.42 -26.03
CA MET A 48 5.15 3.40 -24.91
C MET A 48 5.47 2.27 -23.93
N GLY A 49 5.83 1.07 -24.44
CA GLY A 49 6.35 -0.01 -23.61
C GLY A 49 7.59 0.40 -22.82
N LYS A 50 8.49 1.19 -23.42
CA LYS A 50 9.68 1.71 -22.75
C LYS A 50 9.37 2.73 -21.68
N ILE A 51 8.41 3.63 -21.95
CA ILE A 51 7.93 4.60 -20.96
C ILE A 51 7.31 3.85 -19.77
N VAL A 52 6.48 2.84 -20.01
CA VAL A 52 5.90 2.02 -18.93
C VAL A 52 6.99 1.29 -18.14
N GLU A 53 7.98 0.69 -18.81
CA GLU A 53 9.11 0.03 -18.14
C GLU A 53 9.89 1.02 -17.27
N VAL A 54 10.16 2.22 -17.78
CA VAL A 54 10.83 3.30 -17.05
C VAL A 54 9.96 3.78 -15.89
N LEU A 55 8.65 3.94 -16.08
CA LEU A 55 7.72 4.30 -15.01
C LEU A 55 7.67 3.24 -13.93
N VAL A 56 7.63 1.95 -14.26
CA VAL A 56 7.68 0.84 -13.28
C VAL A 56 9.04 0.79 -12.60
N LYS A 57 10.13 1.05 -13.30
CA LYS A 57 11.47 1.16 -12.69
C LYS A 57 11.59 2.37 -11.78
N ILE A 58 10.97 3.49 -12.16
CA ILE A 58 10.89 4.70 -11.35
C ILE A 58 9.98 4.41 -10.16
N GLU A 59 8.85 3.75 -10.28
CA GLU A 59 7.99 3.33 -9.17
C GLU A 59 8.73 2.40 -8.20
N LYS A 60 9.56 1.48 -8.72
CA LYS A 60 10.42 0.61 -7.90
C LYS A 60 11.66 1.30 -7.31
N LYS A 61 12.11 2.42 -7.89
CA LYS A 61 13.31 3.19 -7.45
C LYS A 61 12.97 4.46 -6.69
N LEU A 62 11.75 4.96 -6.86
CA LEU A 62 11.13 5.87 -5.92
C LEU A 62 11.10 5.07 -4.62
N PRO A 63 11.70 5.56 -3.53
CA PRO A 63 11.30 5.05 -2.22
C PRO A 63 9.79 5.14 -2.21
N GLU A 64 9.10 4.03 -1.90
CA GLU A 64 7.65 3.99 -1.66
C GLU A 64 7.26 5.34 -1.08
N ARG A 65 6.48 6.12 -1.84
CA ARG A 65 6.10 7.50 -1.51
C ARG A 65 6.09 7.66 -0.01
N LEU A 66 7.12 8.31 0.53
CA LEU A 66 7.09 9.00 1.80
C LEU A 66 6.12 8.36 2.82
N ILE A 67 6.29 7.05 3.11
CA ILE A 67 6.04 6.57 4.47
C ILE A 67 7.17 7.22 5.27
N THR A 68 6.98 8.50 5.52
CA THR A 68 7.84 9.35 6.31
C THR A 68 7.51 8.95 7.72
N ASN A 69 7.94 7.76 8.10
CA ASN A 69 8.17 7.33 9.46
C ASN A 69 9.03 6.11 9.27
N GLU A 70 10.31 6.27 9.61
CA GLU A 70 11.07 5.17 10.16
C GLU A 70 10.08 4.25 10.89
N PHE A 71 9.96 2.99 10.46
CA PHE A 71 9.54 1.94 11.37
C PHE A 71 10.63 1.78 12.41
N SER A 72 10.95 2.85 13.13
CA SER A 72 11.70 2.81 14.34
C SER A 72 10.79 2.00 15.24
N ASN A 73 11.13 0.74 15.45
CA ASN A 73 10.60 -0.10 16.52
C ASN A 73 10.99 0.56 17.85
N ILE A 74 10.45 1.75 18.10
CA ILE A 74 10.61 2.44 19.36
C ILE A 74 9.48 1.89 20.20
N GLU A 75 9.88 1.15 21.21
CA GLU A 75 8.97 0.59 22.16
C GLU A 75 8.84 1.57 23.32
N PHE A 76 7.61 1.80 23.76
CA PHE A 76 7.30 2.77 24.79
C PHE A 76 6.54 2.12 25.94
N PHE A 77 6.67 2.69 27.12
CA PHE A 77 5.76 2.37 28.22
C PHE A 77 4.42 3.06 27.96
N VAL A 78 3.34 2.30 28.02
CA VAL A 78 1.99 2.82 27.75
C VAL A 78 1.23 2.92 29.06
N LYS A 79 0.65 4.10 29.31
CA LYS A 79 -0.15 4.39 30.49
C LYS A 79 -1.48 5.02 30.06
N SER A 80 -2.52 4.83 30.87
CA SER A 80 -3.80 5.50 30.70
C SER A 80 -4.39 5.78 32.08
N ASN A 81 -5.11 6.90 32.20
CA ASN A 81 -5.90 7.21 33.39
C ASN A 81 -7.37 6.80 33.20
N ASP A 82 -7.80 6.58 31.96
CA ASP A 82 -9.21 6.37 31.62
C ASP A 82 -9.59 4.88 31.59
N PHE A 83 -8.61 4.00 31.46
CA PHE A 83 -8.76 2.55 31.41
C PHE A 83 -7.46 1.87 31.83
N GLU A 84 -7.55 0.60 32.20
CA GLU A 84 -6.38 -0.19 32.55
C GLU A 84 -5.64 -0.60 31.27
N VAL A 85 -4.39 -0.18 31.13
CA VAL A 85 -3.51 -0.72 30.09
C VAL A 85 -3.10 -2.11 30.52
N TYR A 86 -3.18 -3.09 29.61
CA TYR A 86 -2.63 -4.42 29.89
C TYR A 86 -1.14 -4.24 30.22
N ASP A 87 -0.74 -4.54 31.44
CA ASP A 87 0.65 -4.38 31.87
C ASP A 87 1.17 -5.73 32.32
N SER A 88 2.03 -6.33 31.49
CA SER A 88 2.88 -7.44 31.94
C SER A 88 4.14 -6.81 32.50
N SER A 89 4.05 -6.25 33.71
CA SER A 89 5.12 -5.63 34.51
C SER A 89 6.49 -5.62 33.81
N ASN A 90 6.74 -4.57 33.01
CA ASN A 90 7.91 -4.30 32.15
C ASN A 90 7.74 -4.55 30.64
N GLU A 91 6.53 -4.76 30.11
CA GLU A 91 6.33 -4.79 28.66
C GLU A 91 6.30 -3.38 28.07
N THR A 92 7.09 -3.18 27.02
CA THR A 92 7.04 -2.03 26.12
C THR A 92 6.17 -2.37 24.92
N TYR A 93 5.52 -1.36 24.35
CA TYR A 93 4.62 -1.52 23.21
C TYR A 93 5.12 -0.76 22.00
N GLN A 94 4.97 -1.38 20.83
CA GLN A 94 5.27 -0.72 19.56
C GLN A 94 4.12 0.24 19.17
N TYR A 95 4.53 1.38 18.65
CA TYR A 95 3.67 2.44 18.18
C TYR A 95 4.21 2.97 16.86
N PHE A 96 3.33 3.30 15.93
CA PHE A 96 3.69 3.89 14.65
C PHE A 96 2.71 4.98 14.27
N ILE A 97 3.19 5.93 13.47
CA ILE A 97 2.37 6.89 12.76
C ILE A 97 2.39 6.49 11.28
N LEU A 98 1.23 6.32 10.65
CA LEU A 98 1.12 6.01 9.22
C LEU A 98 0.07 6.92 8.60
N ASP A 99 0.47 7.69 7.58
CA ASP A 99 -0.39 8.69 6.91
C ASP A 99 -1.09 9.65 7.89
N GLY A 100 -0.36 10.09 8.92
CA GLY A 100 -0.88 10.97 9.97
C GLY A 100 -1.81 10.30 10.99
N ASN A 101 -2.01 8.99 10.90
CA ASN A 101 -2.83 8.22 11.83
C ASN A 101 -1.94 7.48 12.82
N GLU A 102 -2.38 7.44 14.07
CA GLU A 102 -1.68 6.82 15.18
C GLU A 102 -2.12 5.36 15.37
N PHE A 103 -1.15 4.45 15.35
CA PHE A 103 -1.37 3.02 15.53
C PHE A 103 -0.57 2.49 16.70
N ILE A 104 -1.20 1.65 17.53
CA ILE A 104 -0.54 0.97 18.64
C ILE A 104 -0.83 -0.52 18.60
N GLN A 105 0.02 -1.34 19.21
CA GLN A 105 -0.26 -2.77 19.35
C GLN A 105 -1.61 -2.99 20.05
N ALA A 106 -2.49 -3.79 19.43
CA ALA A 106 -3.81 -4.11 19.96
C ALA A 106 -3.74 -4.81 21.33
N ARG A 107 -2.62 -5.47 21.64
CA ARG A 107 -2.35 -6.12 22.93
C ARG A 107 -2.44 -5.15 24.13
N VAL A 108 -2.21 -3.85 23.92
CA VAL A 108 -2.42 -2.80 24.94
C VAL A 108 -3.83 -2.88 25.54
N PHE A 109 -4.81 -3.27 24.73
CA PHE A 109 -6.22 -3.36 25.11
C PHE A 109 -6.68 -4.78 25.42
N LYS A 110 -5.77 -5.72 25.69
CA LYS A 110 -6.10 -7.15 25.83
C LYS A 110 -7.23 -7.44 26.83
N ASN A 111 -7.32 -6.68 27.93
CA ASN A 111 -8.38 -6.83 28.93
C ASN A 111 -9.78 -6.48 28.41
N TYR A 112 -9.86 -5.77 27.28
CA TYR A 112 -11.09 -5.27 26.67
C TYR A 112 -11.29 -5.81 25.24
N LEU A 113 -10.50 -6.80 24.84
CA LEU A 113 -10.41 -7.29 23.48
C LEU A 113 -10.94 -8.72 23.38
N GLU A 114 -11.94 -8.94 22.52
CA GLU A 114 -12.41 -10.27 22.16
C GLU A 114 -12.10 -10.56 20.69
N ALA A 115 -11.42 -11.67 20.42
CA ALA A 115 -11.05 -12.08 19.08
C ALA A 115 -12.20 -12.87 18.42
N ASN A 116 -12.54 -12.54 17.17
CA ASN A 116 -13.55 -13.24 16.38
C ASN A 116 -13.10 -13.39 14.92
N GLU A 117 -12.59 -14.57 14.58
CA GLU A 117 -12.09 -15.01 13.26
C GLU A 117 -11.20 -13.99 12.51
N SER A 118 -11.80 -12.97 11.91
CA SER A 118 -11.16 -11.91 11.12
C SER A 118 -11.34 -10.50 11.70
N SER A 119 -11.87 -10.41 12.91
CA SER A 119 -12.24 -9.16 13.57
C SER A 119 -11.94 -9.20 15.06
N PHE A 120 -11.89 -8.01 15.66
CA PHE A 120 -11.77 -7.82 17.08
C PHE A 120 -12.91 -6.95 17.58
N ILE A 121 -13.46 -7.31 18.73
CA ILE A 121 -14.49 -6.53 19.43
C ILE A 121 -13.84 -5.89 20.65
N TYR A 122 -13.88 -4.56 20.71
CA TYR A 122 -13.37 -3.76 21.81
C TYR A 122 -14.51 -3.34 22.73
N ARG A 123 -14.36 -3.60 24.03
CA ARG A 123 -15.29 -3.23 25.10
C ARG A 123 -14.61 -2.35 26.15
N LEU A 124 -14.21 -1.16 25.72
CA LEU A 124 -13.53 -0.20 26.60
C LEU A 124 -14.48 0.36 27.68
N PRO A 125 -13.99 0.69 28.88
CA PRO A 125 -14.81 1.28 29.94
C PRO A 125 -15.53 2.55 29.48
N ASN A 126 -16.82 2.66 29.81
CA ASN A 126 -17.66 3.82 29.47
C ASN A 126 -17.81 4.09 27.95
N ARG A 127 -17.57 3.07 27.11
CA ARG A 127 -17.79 3.12 25.66
C ARG A 127 -18.68 1.96 25.22
N GLY A 128 -19.35 2.14 24.08
CA GLY A 128 -20.05 1.04 23.40
C GLY A 128 -19.07 0.03 22.80
N GLU A 129 -19.60 -1.11 22.36
CA GLU A 129 -18.80 -2.11 21.65
C GLU A 129 -18.34 -1.56 20.29
N ILE A 130 -17.07 -1.73 19.96
CA ILE A 130 -16.49 -1.35 18.67
C ILE A 130 -15.92 -2.60 18.00
N LYS A 131 -16.49 -2.98 16.85
CA LYS A 131 -16.00 -4.11 16.06
C LYS A 131 -15.13 -3.60 14.92
N LEU A 132 -13.88 -4.07 14.87
CA LEU A 132 -12.89 -3.69 13.86
C LEU A 132 -12.41 -4.93 13.10
N THR A 133 -12.23 -4.80 11.78
CA THR A 133 -11.76 -5.88 10.91
C THR A 133 -10.24 -5.81 10.74
N VAL A 134 -9.57 -6.96 10.79
CA VAL A 134 -8.10 -7.03 10.64
C VAL A 134 -7.72 -7.25 9.20
N TYR A 135 -6.93 -6.33 8.66
CA TYR A 135 -6.32 -6.46 7.35
C TYR A 135 -4.96 -7.17 7.46
N LYS A 136 -4.61 -7.95 6.42
CA LYS A 136 -3.32 -8.68 6.39
C LYS A 136 -2.11 -7.75 6.27
N GLU A 137 -2.33 -6.57 5.69
CA GLU A 137 -1.32 -5.55 5.44
C GLU A 137 -1.93 -4.17 5.69
N TYR A 138 -1.08 -3.16 5.83
CA TYR A 138 -1.53 -1.78 6.00
C TYR A 138 -2.32 -1.30 4.78
N SER A 139 -3.42 -0.60 5.04
CA SER A 139 -4.16 0.20 4.07
C SER A 139 -4.60 1.48 4.75
N GLN A 140 -4.66 2.59 4.01
CA GLN A 140 -5.07 3.89 4.55
C GLN A 140 -6.48 3.85 5.17
N LEU A 141 -7.33 2.93 4.69
CA LEU A 141 -8.69 2.72 5.18
C LEU A 141 -8.78 1.69 6.32
N ALA A 142 -7.67 1.02 6.67
CA ALA A 142 -7.68 -0.03 7.68
C ALA A 142 -7.66 0.56 9.09
N ASP A 143 -8.65 0.19 9.90
CA ASP A 143 -8.66 0.47 11.33
C ASP A 143 -7.72 -0.46 12.11
N MET A 144 -7.49 -1.67 11.58
CA MET A 144 -6.55 -2.64 12.15
C MET A 144 -5.80 -3.36 11.04
N PHE A 145 -4.53 -3.66 11.29
CA PHE A 145 -3.73 -4.49 10.38
C PHE A 145 -2.75 -5.37 11.14
N SER A 146 -2.35 -6.47 10.51
CA SER A 146 -1.31 -7.37 11.02
C SER A 146 0.03 -7.07 10.34
N LYS A 147 1.11 -7.08 11.11
CA LYS A 147 2.49 -7.00 10.61
C LYS A 147 3.37 -7.88 11.49
N ASN A 148 4.10 -8.82 10.89
CA ASN A 148 4.97 -9.76 11.61
C ASN A 148 4.26 -10.49 12.78
N ASN A 149 3.01 -10.93 12.56
CA ASN A 149 2.14 -11.53 13.57
C ASN A 149 1.75 -10.62 14.75
N ILE A 150 2.02 -9.32 14.67
CA ILE A 150 1.59 -8.31 15.64
C ILE A 150 0.44 -7.53 15.02
N ILE A 151 -0.65 -7.38 15.77
CA ILE A 151 -1.82 -6.64 15.33
C ILE A 151 -1.75 -5.22 15.86
N PHE A 152 -1.94 -4.26 14.96
CA PHE A 152 -1.98 -2.84 15.26
C PHE A 152 -3.40 -2.32 15.09
N VAL A 153 -3.79 -1.39 15.95
CA VAL A 153 -5.09 -0.71 15.91
C VAL A 153 -4.90 0.79 15.85
N LYS A 154 -5.71 1.41 15.00
CA LYS A 154 -5.82 2.85 14.84
C LYS A 154 -6.51 3.46 16.06
N LEU A 155 -5.82 4.35 16.78
CA LEU A 155 -6.32 4.94 18.02
C LEU A 155 -7.60 5.77 17.80
N SER A 156 -7.67 6.51 16.70
CA SER A 156 -8.85 7.31 16.38
C SER A 156 -10.11 6.45 16.16
N SER A 157 -9.97 5.22 15.69
CA SER A 157 -11.09 4.29 15.50
C SER A 157 -11.66 3.79 16.83
N LEU A 158 -10.91 3.96 17.91
CA LEU A 158 -11.35 3.72 19.29
C LEU A 158 -11.72 5.02 20.03
N ASN A 159 -11.70 6.17 19.36
CA ASN A 159 -11.81 7.50 19.99
C ASN A 159 -10.78 7.71 21.12
N ILE A 160 -9.54 7.33 20.86
CA ILE A 160 -8.40 7.51 21.76
C ILE A 160 -7.40 8.46 21.11
N SER A 161 -6.83 9.34 21.91
CA SER A 161 -5.70 10.21 21.58
C SER A 161 -4.45 9.77 22.33
N LEU A 162 -3.30 10.10 21.75
CA LEU A 162 -2.01 9.82 22.31
C LEU A 162 -1.30 11.12 22.72
N ILE A 163 -0.74 11.12 23.92
CA ILE A 163 0.12 12.21 24.41
C ILE A 163 1.47 11.62 24.78
N ARG A 164 2.52 12.05 24.08
CA ARG A 164 3.90 11.62 24.37
C ARG A 164 4.48 12.42 25.53
N GLN A 165 5.06 11.73 26.50
CA GLN A 165 5.76 12.31 27.64
C GLN A 165 7.11 11.61 27.84
N GLY A 166 8.14 12.05 27.10
CA GLY A 166 9.46 11.43 27.12
C GLY A 166 9.44 10.03 26.50
N ASN A 167 9.76 9.02 27.31
CA ASN A 167 9.73 7.59 26.94
C ASN A 167 8.38 6.91 27.26
N ASP A 168 7.43 7.67 27.79
CA ASP A 168 6.09 7.19 28.08
C ASP A 168 5.10 7.72 27.04
N ILE A 169 4.14 6.87 26.71
CA ILE A 169 2.96 7.20 25.93
C ILE A 169 1.76 7.18 26.88
N ARG A 170 1.01 8.28 26.94
CA ARG A 170 -0.25 8.36 27.67
C ARG A 170 -1.43 8.33 26.71
N LEU A 171 -2.29 7.34 26.85
CA LEU A 171 -3.54 7.25 26.13
C LEU A 171 -4.64 7.97 26.90
N ARG A 172 -5.52 8.66 26.16
CA ARG A 172 -6.69 9.34 26.71
C ARG A 172 -7.85 9.26 25.74
N TYR A 173 -9.07 9.14 26.25
CA TYR A 173 -10.27 9.30 25.43
C TYR A 173 -10.34 10.69 24.77
N LEU A 174 -10.81 10.71 23.51
CA LEU A 174 -11.24 11.90 22.79
C LEU A 174 -12.64 12.33 23.24
#